data_AF-A0A2D9LF99-F1
#
_entry.id   AF-A0A2D9LF99-F1
#
_cell.length_a   1.000
_cell.length_b   1.000
_cell.length_c   1.000
_cell.angle_alpha   90.00
_cell.angle_beta   90.00
_cell.angle_gamma   90.00
#
_symmetry.space_group_name_H-M   'P 1'
#
loop_
_entity.id
_entity.type
_entity.pdbx_description
1 polymer ?
#
loop_
_entity_poly.entity_id
_entity_poly.type
_entity_poly.pdbx_seq_one_letter_code
_entity_poly.pdbx_strand_id
1 'polypeptide(L)' 'MELFNGIIVFAVIWWIVLFMVLPLWVTNADQAQSGNEEGAPDNSRILLKFLVTTIITIIIWAFVYFFIRLGLVDFRGL' A
#
# COMPACT_ATOMS: atom_id res chain seq x y z
N MET A 1 -10.06 -15.66 12.70
CA MET A 1 -9.27 -14.41 12.84
C MET A 1 -9.97 -13.52 13.83
N GLU A 2 -9.28 -13.09 14.89
CA GLU A 2 -9.79 -12.02 15.75
C GLU A 2 -9.77 -10.68 15.01
N LEU A 3 -10.70 -9.79 15.36
CA LEU A 3 -10.82 -8.47 14.74
C LEU A 3 -9.51 -7.67 14.83
N PHE A 4 -8.87 -7.70 16.00
CA PHE A 4 -7.61 -7.01 16.25
C PHE A 4 -6.48 -7.50 15.32
N ASN A 5 -6.30 -8.82 15.21
CA ASN A 5 -5.30 -9.41 14.32
C ASN A 5 -5.59 -9.09 12.85
N GLY A 6 -6.86 -9.09 12.45
CA GLY A 6 -7.27 -8.70 11.10
C GLY A 6 -6.90 -7.26 10.74
N ILE A 7 -7.07 -6.32 11.68
CA ILE A 7 -6.72 -4.90 11.52
C ILE A 7 -5.21 -4.72 11.42
N ILE A 8 -4.43 -5.41 12.25
CA ILE A 8 -2.95 -5.34 12.20
C ILE A 8 -2.45 -5.79 10.83
N VAL A 9 -2.92 -6.95 10.36
CA VAL A 9 -2.53 -7.49 9.04
C VAL A 9 -2.92 -6.52 7.93
N PHE A 10 -4.13 -5.96 8.00
CA PHE A 10 -4.57 -4.94 7.04
C PHE A 10 -3.64 -3.71 7.04
N ALA A 11 -3.31 -3.16 8.22
CA ALA A 11 -2.46 -1.99 8.35
C ALA A 11 -1.05 -2.24 7.80
N VAL A 12 -0.45 -3.40 8.08
CA VAL A 12 0.88 -3.77 7.57
C VAL A 12 0.87 -3.87 6.05
N ILE A 13 -0.12 -4.57 5.47
CA ILE A 13 -0.27 -4.67 4.00
C ILE A 13 -0.46 -3.26 3.41
N TRP A 14 -1.31 -2.45 4.03
CA TRP A 14 -1.61 -1.09 3.56
C TRP A 14 -0.36 -0.22 3.49
N TRP A 15 0.48 -0.24 4.53
CA TRP A 15 1.75 0.50 4.55
C TRP A 15 2.72 0.04 3.47
N ILE A 16 2.87 -1.28 3.26
CA ILE A 16 3.75 -1.82 2.21
C ILE A 16 3.25 -1.38 0.82
N VAL A 17 1.95 -1.49 0.57
CA VAL A 17 1.34 -1.08 -0.71
C VAL A 17 1.47 0.43 -0.90
N LEU A 18 1.29 1.24 0.15
CA LEU A 18 1.46 2.69 0.07
C LEU A 18 2.86 3.04 -0.43
N PHE A 19 3.90 2.46 0.18
CA PHE A 19 5.28 2.69 -0.24
C PHE A 19 5.58 2.16 -1.65
N MET A 20 4.91 1.09 -2.08
CA MET A 20 5.02 0.58 -3.45
C MET A 20 4.35 1.52 -4.48
N VAL A 21 3.25 2.19 -4.10
CA VAL A 21 2.49 3.09 -4.98
C VAL A 21 3.06 4.51 -5.02
N LEU A 22 3.70 4.97 -3.95
CA LEU A 22 4.30 6.30 -3.84
C LEU A 22 5.25 6.71 -4.99
N PRO A 23 6.19 5.87 -5.46
CA PRO A 23 7.13 6.24 -6.52
C PRO A 23 6.50 6.26 -7.92
N LEU A 24 5.26 5.79 -8.05
CA LEU A 24 4.57 5.74 -9.33
C LEU A 24 3.95 7.11 -9.67
N TRP A 25 3.81 7.39 -10.97
CA TRP A 25 3.25 8.64 -11.52
C TRP A 25 3.94 9.91 -11.01
N VAL A 26 5.24 9.83 -10.72
CA VAL A 26 6.06 11.00 -10.42
C VAL A 26 6.49 11.65 -11.73
N THR A 27 6.10 12.91 -11.92
CA THR A 27 6.61 13.76 -13.00
C THR A 27 7.66 14.68 -12.40
N ASN A 28 8.90 14.58 -12.88
CA ASN A 28 9.93 15.56 -12.56
C ASN A 28 9.72 16.75 -13.51
N ALA A 29 9.60 17.96 -12.96
CA ALA A 29 9.59 19.15 -13.79
C ALA A 29 11.00 19.36 -14.36
N ASP A 30 11.16 19.33 -15.69
CA ASP A 30 12.42 19.59 -16.39
C ASP A 30 12.97 21.01 -16.12
N GLN A 31 12.15 21.87 -15.51
CA GLN A 31 12.56 23.17 -14.97
C GLN A 31 12.32 23.15 -13.47
N ALA A 32 13.33 22.73 -12.70
CA ALA A 32 13.42 23.08 -11.29
C ALA A 32 13.39 24.61 -11.19
N GLN A 33 12.20 25.18 -10.95
CA GLN A 33 12.08 26.60 -10.66
C GLN A 33 12.94 26.89 -9.43
N SER A 34 13.77 27.93 -9.53
CA SER A 34 14.67 28.40 -8.47
C SER A 34 13.90 28.52 -7.14
N GLY A 35 14.02 27.52 -6.28
CA GLY A 35 13.30 27.42 -5.00
C GLY A 35 12.58 26.09 -4.74
N ASN A 36 12.40 25.23 -5.75
CA ASN A 36 11.89 23.87 -5.56
C ASN A 36 13.04 22.92 -5.18
N GLU A 37 12.81 22.03 -4.22
CA GLU A 37 13.74 20.92 -3.92
C GLU A 37 13.81 19.99 -5.14
N GLU A 38 15.02 19.63 -5.60
CA GLU A 38 15.26 18.81 -6.81
C GLU A 38 14.48 17.47 -6.82
N GLY A 39 14.03 16.99 -5.66
CA GLY A 39 13.29 15.74 -5.52
C GLY A 39 11.76 15.86 -5.34
N ALA A 40 11.20 17.07 -5.27
CA ALA A 40 9.77 17.24 -5.01
C ALA A 40 8.95 17.09 -6.31
N PRO A 41 7.97 16.15 -6.38
CA PRO A 41 7.11 16.02 -7.55
C PRO A 41 6.26 17.27 -7.74
N ASP A 42 6.21 17.78 -8.97
CA ASP A 42 5.43 18.98 -9.32
C ASP A 42 3.91 18.78 -9.09
N ASN A 43 3.43 17.54 -9.30
CA ASN A 43 2.08 17.15 -8.95
C ASN A 43 2.05 15.75 -8.31
N SER A 44 2.02 15.71 -6.98
CA SER A 44 2.11 14.47 -6.20
C SER A 44 0.85 13.58 -6.30
N ARG A 45 -0.29 14.08 -6.83
CA ARG A 45 -1.57 13.35 -6.97
C ARG A 45 -1.91 12.45 -5.77
N ILE A 46 -1.71 12.96 -4.55
CA ILE A 46 -1.75 12.18 -3.29
C ILE A 46 -3.07 11.41 -3.13
N LEU A 47 -4.19 12.02 -3.48
CA LEU A 47 -5.53 11.41 -3.33
C LEU A 47 -5.70 10.19 -4.23
N LEU A 48 -5.16 10.22 -5.45
CA LEU A 48 -5.18 9.08 -6.37
C LEU A 48 -4.33 7.93 -5.84
N LYS A 49 -3.13 8.24 -5.32
CA LYS A 49 -2.24 7.25 -4.70
C LYS A 49 -2.88 6.58 -3.48
N PHE A 50 -3.57 7.35 -2.64
CA PHE A 50 -4.28 6.83 -1.47
C PHE A 50 -5.42 5.88 -1.86
N LEU A 51 -6.21 6.25 -2.89
CA LEU A 51 -7.32 5.42 -3.37
C LEU A 51 -6.82 4.12 -3.97
N VAL A 52 -5.80 4.19 -4.84
CA VAL A 52 -5.17 3.01 -5.46
C VAL A 52 -4.58 2.08 -4.39
N THR A 53 -3.88 2.65 -3.41
CA THR A 53 -3.32 1.89 -2.28
C THR A 53 -4.41 1.13 -1.52
N THR A 54 -5.52 1.80 -1.23
CA THR A 54 -6.63 1.21 -0.46
C THR A 54 -7.30 0.07 -1.24
N ILE A 55 -7.54 0.24 -2.55
CA ILE A 55 -8.14 -0.79 -3.40
C ILE A 55 -7.23 -2.03 -3.46
N ILE A 56 -5.94 -1.84 -3.75
CA ILE A 56 -4.96 -2.93 -3.82
C ILE A 56 -4.88 -3.66 -2.46
N THR A 57 -4.84 -2.90 -1.36
CA THR A 57 -4.80 -3.47 0.00
C THR A 57 -6.02 -4.33 0.28
N ILE A 58 -7.23 -3.87 -0.04
CA ILE A 58 -8.46 -4.63 0.18
C ILE A 58 -8.43 -5.96 -0.57
N ILE A 59 -7.96 -5.96 -1.81
CA ILE A 59 -7.84 -7.18 -2.63
C ILE A 59 -6.87 -8.16 -1.97
N ILE A 60 -5.65 -7.72 -1.64
CA ILE A 60 -4.62 -8.57 -1.03
C ILE A 60 -5.08 -9.11 0.32
N TRP A 61 -5.65 -8.25 1.17
CA TRP A 61 -6.14 -8.64 2.49
C TRP A 61 -7.30 -9.66 2.39
N ALA A 62 -8.20 -9.49 1.43
CA ALA A 62 -9.29 -10.44 1.19
C ALA A 62 -8.75 -11.83 0.79
N PHE A 63 -7.72 -11.89 -0.06
CA PHE A 63 -7.02 -13.14 -0.38
C PHE A 63 -6.41 -13.76 0.87
N VAL A 64 -5.63 -13.00 1.63
CA VAL A 64 -4.99 -13.47 2.87
C VAL A 64 -6.03 -14.02 3.86
N TYR A 65 -7.13 -13.30 4.06
CA TYR A 65 -8.22 -13.74 4.92
C TYR A 65 -8.83 -15.06 4.44
N PHE A 66 -9.07 -15.21 3.12
CA PHE A 66 -9.62 -16.41 2.53
C PHE A 66 -8.68 -17.61 2.73
N PHE A 67 -7.38 -17.48 2.41
CA PHE A 67 -6.40 -18.56 2.58
C PHE A 67 -6.33 -19.07 4.02
N ILE A 68 -6.38 -18.17 4.99
CA ILE A 68 -6.35 -18.54 6.40
C ILE A 68 -7.66 -19.24 6.80
N ARG A 69 -8.80 -18.79 6.29
CA ARG A 69 -10.12 -19.37 6.59
C ARG A 69 -10.30 -20.77 5.99
N LEU A 70 -9.61 -21.10 4.90
CA LEU A 70 -9.57 -22.46 4.34
C LEU A 70 -8.64 -23.41 5.11
N GLY A 71 -7.85 -22.93 6.06
CA GLY A 71 -6.90 -23.79 6.80
C GLY A 71 -5.80 -24.38 5.91
N LEU A 72 -5.57 -23.80 4.72
CA LEU A 72 -4.51 -24.25 3.79
C LEU A 72 -3.10 -23.97 4.30
N VAL A 73 -3.00 -23.16 5.36
CA VAL A 73 -1.73 -22.76 5.96
C VAL A 73 -1.79 -23.07 7.45
N ASP A 74 -1.16 -24.17 7.84
CA ASP A 74 -0.92 -24.53 9.23
C ASP A 74 0.51 -24.16 9.62
N PHE A 75 0.67 -23.08 10.39
CA PHE A 75 1.96 -22.64 10.91
C PHE A 75 2.37 -23.35 12.21
N ARG A 76 1.52 -24.24 12.73
CA ARG A 76 1.71 -24.96 14.01
C ARG A 76 2.03 -26.44 13.82
N GLY A 77 2.12 -26.90 12.58
CA GLY A 77 2.38 -28.31 12.22
C GLY A 77 3.86 -28.71 12.08
N LEU A 78 4.80 -27.96 12.67
CA LEU A 78 6.21 -28.35 12.83
C LEU A 78 6.52 -28.67 14.28
#